data_AF-A0A1Q8QIL1-F1
#
_entry.id   AF-A0A1Q8QIL1-F1
#
_cell.length_a   1.000
_cell.length_b   1.000
_cell.length_c   1.000
_cell.angle_alpha   90.00
_cell.angle_beta   90.00
_cell.angle_gamma   90.00
#
_symmetry.space_group_name_H-M   'P 1'
#
loop_
_entity.id
_entity.type
_entity.pdbx_description
1 polymer ?
#
loop_
_entity_poly.entity_id
_entity_poly.type
_entity_poly.pdbx_seq_one_letter_code
_entity_poly.pdbx_strand_id
1 'polypeptide(L)' 'MIADFTINDIQERCPGISRPTIQRILNELGQDNLIECISRGRNARWKKR' A
#
# COMPACT_ATOMS: atom_id res chain seq x y z
N MET A 1 7.56 8.89 14.01
CA MET A 1 6.21 8.52 13.53
C MET A 1 6.37 7.95 12.13
N ILE A 2 6.01 6.70 11.89
CA ILE A 2 5.96 6.15 10.52
C ILE A 2 4.71 6.73 9.86
N ALA A 3 4.89 7.56 8.84
CA ALA A 3 3.79 8.10 8.04
C ALA A 3 3.07 6.98 7.30
N ASP A 4 1.74 7.05 7.23
CA ASP A 4 0.97 6.20 6.34
C ASP A 4 1.27 6.50 4.88
N PHE A 5 0.99 5.54 4.01
CA PHE A 5 1.19 5.66 2.57
C PHE A 5 -0.02 5.11 1.81
N THR A 6 -0.17 5.58 0.58
CA THR A 6 -1.21 5.18 -0.36
C THR A 6 -0.60 4.44 -1.55
N ILE A 7 -1.46 3.85 -2.39
CA ILE A 7 -1.02 3.30 -3.68
C ILE A 7 -0.39 4.41 -4.55
N ASN A 8 -0.86 5.65 -4.45
CA ASN A 8 -0.33 6.75 -5.27
C ASN A 8 1.13 7.04 -4.91
N ASP A 9 1.46 7.06 -3.61
CA ASP A 9 2.85 7.25 -3.15
C ASP A 9 3.80 6.18 -3.70
N ILE A 10 3.31 4.93 -3.83
CA ILE A 10 4.07 3.83 -4.42
C ILE A 10 4.24 4.03 -5.92
N GLN A 11 3.18 4.45 -6.63
CA GLN A 11 3.25 4.70 -8.07
C GLN A 11 4.19 5.85 -8.42
N GLU A 12 4.23 6.91 -7.61
CA GLU A 12 5.13 8.04 -7.82
C GLU A 12 6.60 7.65 -7.65
N ARG A 13 6.90 6.73 -6.71
CA ARG A 13 8.26 6.21 -6.50
C ARG A 13 8.65 5.10 -7.46
N CYS A 14 7.68 4.34 -7.95
CA CYS A 14 7.86 3.20 -8.85
C CYS A 14 7.05 3.40 -10.15
N PRO A 15 7.42 4.38 -10.99
CA PRO A 15 6.73 4.63 -12.25
C PRO A 15 6.85 3.41 -13.17
N GLY A 16 5.74 2.99 -13.77
CA GLY A 16 5.67 1.82 -14.65
C GLY A 16 5.13 0.55 -13.98
N ILE A 17 4.97 0.54 -12.66
CA ILE A 17 4.26 -0.57 -11.98
C ILE A 17 2.76 -0.32 -12.02
N SER A 18 2.01 -1.32 -12.50
CA SER A 18 0.56 -1.24 -12.61
C SER A 18 -0.12 -1.20 -11.23
N ARG A 19 -1.25 -0.48 -11.13
CA ARG A 19 -2.07 -0.46 -9.91
C ARG A 19 -2.47 -1.87 -9.43
N PRO A 20 -2.90 -2.79 -10.31
CA PRO A 20 -3.19 -4.17 -9.92
C PRO A 20 -2.02 -4.88 -9.27
N THR A 21 -0.80 -4.69 -9.80
CA THR A 21 0.42 -5.27 -9.21
C THR A 21 0.66 -4.75 -7.80
N ILE A 22 0.58 -3.43 -7.61
CA ILE A 22 0.75 -2.80 -6.28
C ILE A 22 -0.29 -3.35 -5.31
N GLN A 23 -1.55 -3.41 -5.73
CA GLN A 23 -2.64 -3.89 -4.88
C GLN A 23 -2.47 -5.37 -4.49
N ARG A 24 -2.01 -6.22 -5.41
CA ARG A 24 -1.66 -7.62 -5.11
C ARG A 24 -0.58 -7.70 -4.02
N ILE A 25 0.52 -6.97 -4.20
CA ILE A 25 1.63 -6.98 -3.23
C ILE A 25 1.19 -6.42 -1.87
N LEU A 26 0.40 -5.35 -1.82
CA LEU A 26 -0.11 -4.82 -0.55
C LEU A 26 -1.03 -5.81 0.18
N ASN A 27 -1.80 -6.60 -0.56
CA ASN A 27 -2.59 -7.66 0.05
C ASN A 27 -1.69 -8.76 0.62
N GLU A 28 -0.68 -9.20 -0.14
CA GLU A 28 0.30 -10.22 0.32
C GLU A 28 1.05 -9.75 1.57
N LEU A 29 1.60 -8.53 1.54
CA LEU A 29 2.29 -7.93 2.70
C LEU A 29 1.36 -7.77 3.92
N GLY A 30 0.07 -7.54 3.70
CA GLY A 30 -0.94 -7.51 4.75
C GLY A 30 -1.21 -8.89 5.36
N GLN A 31 -1.27 -9.94 4.54
CA GLN A 31 -1.37 -11.33 5.03
C GLN A 31 -0.13 -11.75 5.82
N ASP A 32 1.05 -11.30 5.38
CA ASP A 32 2.33 -11.54 6.06
C ASP A 32 2.51 -10.68 7.33
N ASN A 33 1.50 -9.89 7.72
CA ASN A 33 1.52 -8.99 8.89
C ASN A 33 2.65 -7.95 8.87
N LEU A 34 3.20 -7.63 7.70
CA LEU A 34 4.25 -6.61 7.52
C LEU A 34 3.70 -5.19 7.47
N ILE A 35 2.45 -5.06 7.02
CA ILE A 35 1.73 -3.79 6.94
C ILE A 35 0.29 -3.95 7.45
N GLU A 36 -0.29 -2.84 7.89
CA GLU A 36 -1.68 -2.79 8.33
C GLU A 36 -2.46 -1.77 7.48
N CYS A 37 -3.65 -2.17 7.04
CA CYS A 37 -4.55 -1.31 6.29
C CYS A 37 -5.38 -0.47 7.27
N ILE A 38 -5.07 0.83 7.36
CA ILE A 38 -5.72 1.77 8.29
C ILE A 38 -7.07 2.23 7.73
N SER A 39 -7.17 2.40 6.41
CA SER A 39 -8.37 2.86 5.74
C SER A 39 -8.59 2.10 4.45
N ARG A 40 -9.86 1.84 4.12
CA ARG A 40 -10.28 1.14 2.90
C ARG A 40 -11.05 2.09 1.97
N GLY A 41 -11.14 1.74 0.70
CA GLY A 41 -11.88 2.51 -0.32
C GLY A 41 -10.98 3.45 -1.13
N ARG A 42 -11.55 4.55 -1.66
CA ARG A 42 -10.85 5.48 -2.57
C ARG A 42 -9.57 6.07 -1.97
N ASN A 43 -9.55 6.25 -0.65
CA ASN A 43 -8.43 6.80 0.11
C ASN A 43 -7.74 5.72 0.95
N ALA A 44 -7.62 4.51 0.41
CA ALA A 44 -7.00 3.41 1.12
C ALA A 44 -5.56 3.79 1.55
N ARG A 45 -5.26 3.49 2.82
CA ARG A 45 -3.99 3.84 3.46
C ARG A 45 -3.44 2.64 4.19
N TRP A 46 -2.13 2.49 4.11
CA TRP A 46 -1.37 1.44 4.78
C TRP A 46 -0.30 2.06 5.65
N LYS A 47 0.04 1.36 6.73
CA LYS A 47 1.16 1.71 7.59
C LYS A 47 1.98 0.47 7.84
N LYS A 48 3.30 0.65 7.91
CA LYS A 48 4.20 -0.42 8.29
C LYS A 48 3.96 -0.79 9.75
N ARG A 49 3.90 -2.10 10.03
CA ARG A 49 3.91 -2.60 11.41
C ARG A 49 5.29 -2.43 12.05
#